data_AF-A0A7C3XY03-F1
#
_entry.id   AF-A0A7C3XY03-F1
#
_cell.length_a   1.000
_cell.length_b   1.000
_cell.length_c   1.000
_cell.angle_alpha   90.00
_cell.angle_beta   90.00
_cell.angle_gamma   90.00
#
_symmetry.space_group_name_H-M   'P 1'
#
loop_
_entity.id
_entity.type
_entity.pdbx_description
1 polymer ?
#
loop_
_entity_poly.entity_id
_entity_poly.type
_entity_poly.pdbx_seq_one_letter_code
_entity_poly.pdbx_strand_id
1 'polypeptide(L)' 'MEMAHPFFLIGMILILLGLAFILVPIVGRYVDLSGVPSWLVYVYRSDGFCFVTSPILILLSIISILVYIIMR' A
#
# COMPACT_ATOMS: atom_id res chain seq x y z
N MET A 1 -6.48 -6.96 -32.09
CA MET A 1 -6.47 -6.65 -30.64
C MET A 1 -5.17 -5.93 -30.36
N GLU A 2 -5.25 -4.60 -30.23
CA GLU A 2 -4.10 -3.70 -30.22
C GLU A 2 -3.30 -3.79 -28.91
N MET A 3 -1.98 -3.66 -29.03
CA MET A 3 -0.96 -3.83 -27.98
C MET A 3 -0.91 -2.67 -26.97
N ALA A 4 -2.07 -2.14 -26.55
CA ALA A 4 -2.15 -1.14 -25.47
C ALA A 4 -2.02 -1.76 -24.06
N HIS A 5 -1.88 -3.08 -23.98
CA HIS A 5 -2.27 -3.83 -22.80
C HIS A 5 -1.36 -3.73 -21.55
N PRO A 6 -0.01 -3.69 -21.61
CA PRO A 6 0.78 -3.82 -20.38
C PRO A 6 0.73 -2.56 -19.51
N PHE A 7 0.85 -1.37 -20.10
CA PHE A 7 0.79 -0.11 -19.35
C PHE A 7 -0.61 0.17 -18.81
N PHE A 8 -1.65 -0.17 -19.56
CA PHE A 8 -3.03 -0.07 -19.08
C PHE A 8 -3.29 -1.02 -17.92
N LEU A 9 -2.83 -2.27 -18.00
CA LEU A 9 -2.92 -3.25 -16.90
C LEU A 9 -2.17 -2.76 -15.66
N ILE A 10 -0.95 -2.26 -15.82
CA ILE A 10 -0.16 -1.69 -14.72
C ILE A 10 -0.88 -0.51 -14.07
N GLY A 11 -1.41 0.42 -14.87
CA GLY A 11 -2.19 1.56 -14.37
C GLY A 11 -3.44 1.11 -13.62
N MET A 12 -4.18 0.14 -14.16
CA MET A 12 -5.37 -0.41 -13.51
C MET A 12 -5.03 -1.10 -12.18
N ILE A 13 -3.94 -1.87 -12.13
CA ILE A 13 -3.43 -2.50 -10.89
C ILE A 13 -3.05 -1.44 -9.86
N LEU A 14 -2.35 -0.37 -10.26
CA LEU A 14 -1.98 0.74 -9.39
C LEU A 14 -3.20 1.47 -8.82
N ILE A 15 -4.22 1.73 -9.64
CA ILE A 15 -5.48 2.35 -9.20
C ILE A 15 -6.18 1.46 -8.18
N LEU A 16 -6.29 0.15 -8.47
CA LEU A 16 -6.94 -0.80 -7.57
C LEU A 16 -6.18 -0.92 -6.25
N LEU A 17 -4.85 -0.91 -6.29
CA LEU A 17 -3.99 -0.95 -5.12
C LEU A 17 -4.13 0.34 -4.28
N GLY A 18 -4.19 1.50 -4.91
CA GLY A 18 -4.45 2.77 -4.23
C GLY A 18 -5.82 2.79 -3.57
N LEU A 19 -6.86 2.32 -4.26
CA LEU A 19 -8.21 2.20 -3.70
C LEU A 19 -8.24 1.24 -2.50
N ALA A 20 -7.53 0.11 -2.58
CA ALA A 20 -7.40 -0.83 -1.48
C ALA A 20 -6.75 -0.16 -0.26
N PHE A 21 -5.65 0.60 -0.42
CA PHE A 21 -5.03 1.32 0.70
C PHE A 21 -5.92 2.36 1.35
N ILE A 22 -6.74 3.07 0.58
CA ILE A 22 -7.72 4.03 1.12
C ILE A 22 -8.82 3.30 1.92
N LEU A 23 -9.23 2.11 1.48
CA LEU A 23 -10.27 1.31 2.14
C LEU A 23 -9.77 0.59 3.40
N VAL A 24 -8.49 0.24 3.48
CA VAL A 24 -7.91 -0.49 4.61
C VAL A 24 -8.17 0.17 5.99
N PRO A 25 -7.99 1.49 6.21
CA PRO A 25 -8.31 2.11 7.50
C PRO A 25 -9.82 2.12 7.81
N ILE A 26 -10.69 2.11 6.80
CA ILE A 26 -12.14 2.02 6.98
C ILE A 26 -12.50 0.61 7.44
N VAL A 27 -12.04 -0.42 6.72
CA VAL A 27 -12.26 -1.83 7.08
C VAL A 27 -11.60 -2.16 8.42
N GLY A 28 -10.41 -1.63 8.68
CA GLY A 28 -9.67 -1.80 9.91
C GLY A 28 -10.31 -1.13 11.14
N ARG A 29 -11.42 -0.38 11.00
CA ARG A 29 -12.26 0.04 12.12
C ARG A 29 -13.30 -1.01 12.51
N TYR A 30 -13.75 -1.83 11.56
CA TYR A 30 -14.81 -2.83 11.75
C TYR A 30 -14.29 -4.26 11.88
N VAL A 31 -13.13 -4.54 11.31
CA VAL A 31 -12.50 -5.86 11.31
C VAL A 31 -11.26 -5.84 12.19
N ASP A 32 -11.11 -6.88 12.99
CA ASP A 32 -9.90 -7.09 13.78
C ASP A 32 -8.78 -7.61 12.87
N LEU A 33 -7.80 -6.75 12.60
CA LEU A 33 -6.65 -7.04 11.74
C LEU A 33 -5.50 -7.69 12.52
N SER A 34 -5.72 -8.07 13.77
CA SER A 34 -4.74 -8.76 14.65
C SER A 34 -4.14 -10.03 14.05
N GLY A 35 -4.86 -10.70 13.13
CA GLY A 35 -4.36 -11.90 12.45
C GLY A 35 -3.43 -11.62 11.27
N VAL A 36 -3.29 -10.36 10.85
CA VAL A 36 -2.41 -9.97 9.75
C VAL A 36 -1.03 -9.68 10.29
N PRO A 37 0.05 -10.18 9.67
CA PRO A 37 1.39 -9.91 10.15
C PRO A 37 1.72 -8.41 10.12
N SER A 38 2.26 -7.89 11.22
CA SER A 38 2.56 -6.46 11.40
C SER A 38 3.57 -5.90 10.39
N TRP A 39 4.42 -6.75 9.81
CA TRP A 39 5.36 -6.37 8.74
C TRP A 39 4.65 -6.08 7.41
N LEU A 40 3.47 -6.66 7.19
CA LEU A 40 2.66 -6.45 6.00
C LEU A 40 1.65 -5.32 6.20
N VAL A 41 0.96 -5.30 7.34
CA VAL A 41 -0.06 -4.31 7.67
C VAL A 41 0.12 -3.88 9.11
N TYR A 42 0.58 -2.65 9.31
CA TYR A 42 0.70 -2.03 10.62
C TYR A 42 -0.51 -1.17 10.89
N VAL A 43 -1.33 -1.58 11.85
CA VAL A 43 -2.52 -0.87 12.28
C VAL A 43 -2.22 -0.16 13.58
N TYR A 44 -2.15 1.16 13.55
CA TYR A 44 -2.04 2.00 14.73
C TYR A 44 -3.42 2.53 15.10
N ARG A 45 -3.92 2.16 16.29
CA ARG A 45 -5.17 2.70 16.85
C ARG A 45 -4.84 3.55 18.07
N SER A 46 -5.20 4.83 18.05
CA SER A 46 -5.13 5.72 19.22
C SER A 46 -6.28 6.72 19.19
N ASP A 47 -7.04 6.84 20.28
CA ASP A 47 -8.06 7.87 20.52
C ASP A 47 -9.01 8.17 19.34
N GLY A 48 -9.56 7.12 18.71
CA GLY A 48 -10.49 7.25 17.57
C GLY A 48 -9.81 7.44 16.20
N PHE A 49 -8.48 7.51 16.16
CA PHE A 49 -7.68 7.50 14.94
C PHE A 49 -7.24 6.07 14.61
N CYS A 50 -7.46 5.63 13.37
CA CYS A 50 -7.00 4.35 12.83
C CYS A 50 -6.08 4.63 11.65
N PHE A 51 -4.77 4.44 11.85
CA PHE A 51 -3.75 4.63 10.84
C PHE A 51 -3.28 3.26 10.40
N VAL A 52 -3.62 2.87 9.16
CA VAL A 52 -3.16 1.61 8.60
C VAL A 52 -2.10 1.88 7.55
N THR A 53 -0.93 1.31 7.77
CA THR A 53 0.25 1.46 6.92
C THR A 53 0.77 0.09 6.54
N SER A 54 1.57 0.02 5.48
CA SER A 54 2.30 -1.20 5.13
C SER A 54 3.79 -0.92 5.25
N PRO A 55 4.47 -1.40 6.33
CA PRO A 55 5.89 -1.16 6.55
C PRO A 55 6.76 -1.60 5.36
N ILE A 56 6.37 -2.69 4.69
CA ILE A 56 7.09 -3.20 3.51
C ILE A 56 7.06 -2.20 2.35
N LEU A 57 5.95 -1.49 2.14
CA LEU A 57 5.81 -0.53 1.04
C LEU A 57 6.57 0.75 1.33
N ILE A 58 6.60 1.17 2.60
CA ILE A 58 7.44 2.28 3.04
C ILE A 58 8.90 1.94 2.78
N LEU A 59 9.33 0.73 3.15
CA LEU A 59 10.71 0.27 2.91
C LEU A 59 11.03 0.22 1.42
N LEU A 60 10.16 -0.35 0.59
CA LEU A 60 10.31 -0.38 -0.87
C LEU A 60 10.39 1.03 -1.47
N SER A 61 9.59 1.98 -0.97
CA SER A 61 9.61 3.38 -1.41
C SER A 61 10.93 4.04 -1.08
N ILE A 62 11.46 3.83 0.13
CA ILE A 62 12.77 4.35 0.55
C ILE A 62 13.88 3.75 -0.33
N ILE A 63 13.88 2.44 -0.55
CA ILE A 63 14.86 1.76 -1.41
C ILE A 63 14.79 2.30 -2.83
N SER A 64 13.59 2.47 -3.39
CA SER A 64 13.41 3.01 -4.74
C SER A 64 13.98 4.43 -4.86
N ILE A 65 13.77 5.28 -3.85
CA ILE A 65 14.33 6.64 -3.82
C ILE A 65 15.85 6.60 -3.72
N LEU A 66 16.41 5.77 -2.85
CA LEU A 66 17.86 5.61 -2.71
C LEU A 66 18.51 5.13 -4.01
N VAL A 67 17.93 4.12 -4.66
CA VAL A 67 18.40 3.61 -5.95
C VAL A 67 18.33 4.71 -7.01
N TYR A 68 17.23 5.46 -7.07
CA TYR A 68 17.09 6.58 -8.00
C TYR A 68 18.17 7.65 -7.79
N ILE A 69 18.47 8.01 -6.54
CA ILE A 69 19.52 8.99 -6.21
C ILE A 69 20.92 8.48 -6.56
N ILE A 70 21.21 7.19 -6.32
CA ILE A 70 22.54 6.60 -6.60
C ILE A 70 22.77 6.41 -8.11
N MET A 71 21.73 6.05 -8.86
CA MET A 71 21.82 5.84 -10.31
C MET A 71 21.70 7.13 -11.13
N ARG A 72 21.40 8.27 -10.49
CA ARG A 72 21.26 9.58 -11.14
C ARG A 72 22.50 10.43 -10.93
#